data_AF-A0A3N5GAR4-F1
#
_entry.id   AF-A0A3N5GAR4-F1
#
_cell.length_a   1.000
_cell.length_b   1.000
_cell.length_c   1.000
_cell.angle_alpha   90.00
_cell.angle_beta   90.00
_cell.angle_gamma   90.00
#
_symmetry.space_group_name_H-M   'P 1'
#
loop_
_entity.id
_entity.type
_entity.pdbx_description
1 polymer ?
#
loop_
_entity_poly.entity_id
_entity_poly.type
_entity_poly.pdbx_seq_one_letter_code
_entity_poly.pdbx_strand_id
1 'polypeptide(L)' 'MKGETSGNRLQVRRILTDCDDDTVLLRVTRLGNGQVCHTGARSCFSRDLGDRISG' A
#
# COMPACT_ATOMS: atom_id res chain seq x y z
N MET A 1 3.32 4.23 -13.26
CA MET A 1 3.19 4.93 -11.94
C MET A 1 2.02 4.35 -11.14
N LYS A 2 2.09 4.22 -9.81
CA LYS A 2 0.90 3.80 -9.03
C LYS A 2 -0.24 4.80 -9.23
N GLY A 3 -1.39 4.31 -9.68
CA GLY A 3 -2.56 5.15 -9.95
C GLY A 3 -2.49 5.91 -11.27
N GLU A 4 -1.69 5.45 -12.23
CA GLU A 4 -1.60 6.06 -13.57
C GLU A 4 -2.95 6.01 -14.31
N THR A 5 -3.63 4.87 -14.28
CA THR A 5 -4.97 4.71 -14.88
C THR A 5 -6.08 5.17 -13.95
N SER A 6 -5.99 4.87 -12.64
CA SER A 6 -7.11 5.11 -11.70
C SER A 6 -7.10 6.50 -11.04
N GLY A 7 -6.04 7.29 -11.20
CA GLY A 7 -5.85 8.55 -10.48
C GLY A 7 -5.47 8.39 -9.00
N ASN A 8 -5.54 7.18 -8.44
CA ASN A 8 -5.22 6.88 -7.05
C ASN A 8 -3.70 6.76 -6.82
N ARG A 9 -3.05 7.92 -6.82
CA ARG A 9 -1.61 8.11 -6.69
C ARG A 9 -1.15 8.09 -5.23
N LEU A 10 0.13 7.78 -5.03
CA LEU A 10 0.80 7.82 -3.74
C LEU A 10 1.88 8.91 -3.78
N GLN A 11 1.71 9.95 -2.98
CA GLN A 11 2.73 11.00 -2.86
C GLN A 11 3.71 10.61 -1.75
N VAL A 12 4.97 10.40 -2.11
CA VAL A 12 6.03 10.03 -1.17
C VAL A 12 6.31 11.18 -0.20
N ARG A 13 6.40 10.86 1.09
CA ARG A 13 6.74 11.81 2.17
C ARG A 13 8.08 11.51 2.81
N ARG A 14 8.37 10.22 3.00
CA ARG A 14 9.67 9.73 3.44
C ARG A 14 9.99 8.40 2.79
N ILE A 15 11.28 8.18 2.60
CA ILE A 15 11.87 6.92 2.16
C ILE A 15 12.80 6.51 3.31
N LEU A 16 12.62 5.29 3.79
CA LEU A 16 13.40 4.67 4.85
C LEU A 16 13.97 3.36 4.28
N THR A 17 15.10 2.94 4.81
CA THR A 17 15.77 1.67 4.50
C THR A 17 15.94 0.90 5.81
N ASP A 18 16.08 -0.42 5.75
CA ASP A 18 16.40 -1.25 6.89
C ASP A 18 17.91 -1.28 7.20
N CYS A 19 18.36 -2.15 8.10
CA CYS A 19 19.72 -2.09 8.64
C CYS A 19 20.82 -2.53 7.68
N ASP A 20 20.47 -3.34 6.69
CA ASP A 20 21.36 -3.95 5.70
C ASP A 20 21.01 -3.54 4.27
N ASP A 21 20.14 -2.54 4.11
CA ASP A 21 19.82 -1.87 2.85
C ASP A 21 19.21 -2.77 1.77
N ASP A 22 18.47 -3.80 2.17
CA ASP A 22 17.80 -4.72 1.24
C ASP A 22 16.29 -4.44 1.09
N THR A 23 15.73 -3.62 1.99
CA THR A 23 14.29 -3.31 2.01
C THR A 23 14.01 -1.81 2.18
N VAL A 24 13.09 -1.29 1.36
CA VAL A 24 12.64 0.11 1.43
C VAL A 24 11.23 0.22 2.02
N LEU A 25 11.06 1.10 3.01
CA LEU A 25 9.77 1.51 3.55
C LEU A 25 9.40 2.92 3.05
N LEU A 26 8.35 3.01 2.23
CA LEU A 26 7.80 4.26 1.75
C LEU A 26 6.66 4.76 2.65
N ARG A 27 6.85 5.90 3.30
CA ARG A 27 5.76 6.61 3.97
C ARG A 27 5.11 7.57 2.97
N VAL A 28 3.84 7.36 2.67
CA VAL A 28 3.13 8.06 1.59
C VAL A 28 1.82 8.69 2.06
N THR A 29 1.40 9.76 1.38
CA THR A 29 0.03 10.27 1.43
C THR A 29 -0.74 9.70 0.23
N ARG A 30 -1.92 9.12 0.49
CA ARG A 30 -2.82 8.64 -0.57
C ARG A 30 -3.55 9.83 -1.19
N LEU A 31 -3.56 9.90 -2.53
CA LEU A 31 -4.30 10.88 -3.31
C LEU A 31 -5.49 10.20 -4.02
N GLY A 32 -6.30 10.98 -4.73
CA GLY A 32 -7.51 10.49 -5.39
C GLY A 32 -8.60 10.14 -4.39
N ASN A 33 -9.30 9.03 -4.61
CA ASN A 33 -10.37 8.57 -3.72
C ASN A 33 -9.85 7.82 -2.47
N GLY A 34 -8.53 7.74 -2.30
CA GLY A 34 -7.88 7.12 -1.15
C GLY A 34 -7.84 5.59 -1.17
N GLN A 35 -8.33 4.93 -2.23
CA GLN A 35 -8.23 3.48 -2.41
C GLN A 35 -6.88 3.11 -3.02
N VAL A 36 -6.28 2.02 -2.54
CA VAL A 36 -4.98 1.57 -3.03
C VAL A 36 -5.12 0.32 -3.89
N CYS A 37 -5.99 -0.60 -3.46
CA CYS A 37 -6.23 -1.86 -4.14
C CYS A 37 -7.17 -1.70 -5.34
N HIS A 38 -6.99 -2.52 -6.37
CA HIS A 38 -7.85 -2.55 -7.55
C HIS A 38 -9.27 -3.08 -7.26
N THR A 39 -9.48 -3.71 -6.10
CA THR A 39 -10.80 -4.18 -5.64
C THR A 39 -11.65 -3.09 -4.97
N GLY A 40 -11.12 -1.87 -4.85
CA GLY A 40 -11.76 -0.76 -4.13
C GLY A 40 -11.39 -0.68 -2.65
N ALA A 41 -10.58 -1.62 -2.13
CA ALA A 41 -10.11 -1.58 -0.75
C ALA A 41 -9.02 -0.51 -0.52
N ARG A 42 -8.98 0.04 0.71
CA ARG A 42 -7.96 1.04 1.14
C ARG A 42 -6.53 0.48 1.21
N SER A 43 -6.39 -0.82 1.34
CA SER A 43 -5.13 -1.57 1.38
C SER A 43 -5.33 -2.90 0.65
N CYS A 44 -4.27 -3.47 0.08
CA CYS A 44 -4.30 -4.85 -0.42
C CYS A 44 -4.40 -5.85 0.74
N PHE A 45 -3.87 -5.49 1.91
CA PHE A 45 -3.92 -6.27 3.15
C PHE A 45 -5.23 -5.99 3.89
N SER A 46 -6.35 -6.39 3.30
CA SER A 46 -7.69 -6.18 3.86
C SER A 46 -8.31 -7.45 4.46
N ARG A 47 -7.57 -8.54 4.51
CA ARG A 47 -8.01 -9.84 5.02
C ARG A 47 -7.05 -10.29 6.10
N ASP A 48 -7.58 -10.82 7.19
CA ASP A 48 -6.76 -11.47 8.20
C ASP A 48 -6.37 -12.87 7.72
N LEU A 49 -5.13 -13.27 8.02
CA LEU A 49 -4.69 -14.64 7.76
C LEU A 49 -5.31 -15.60 8.77
N GLY A 50 -5.51 -15.17 10.02
CA GLY A 50 -6.15 -15.95 11.09
C GLY A 50 -7.50 -16.55 10.68
N ASP A 51 -8.28 -15.80 9.89
CA ASP A 51 -9.56 -16.24 9.32
C ASP A 51 -9.42 -17.42 8.33
N ARG A 52 -8.23 -17.62 7.73
CA ARG A 52 -7.97 -18.65 6.72
C ARG A 52 -7.27 -19.90 7.25
N ILE A 53 -6.65 -19.81 8.42
CA ILE A 53 -5.94 -20.93 9.08
C ILE A 53 -6.81 -21.61 10.15
N SER A 54 -7.92 -20.99 10.54
CA SER A 54 -8.86 -21.54 11.54
C SER A 54 -10.02 -22.32 10.91
N GLY A 55 -9.93 -22.63 9.61
CA GLY A 55 -10.94 -23.35 8.82
C GLY A 55 -10.43 -24.67 8.26
#